data_AF-A0A945UC25-F1
#
_entry.id   AF-A0A945UC25-F1
#
_cell.length_a   1.000
_cell.length_b   1.000
_cell.length_c   1.000
_cell.angle_alpha   90.00
_cell.angle_beta   90.00
_cell.angle_gamma   90.00
#
_symmetry.space_group_name_H-M   'P 1'
#
loop_
_entity.id
_entity.type
_entity.pdbx_description
1 polymer ?
#
loop_
_entity_poly.entity_id
_entity_poly.type
_entity_poly.pdbx_seq_one_letter_code
_entity_poly.pdbx_strand_id
1 'polypeptide(L)'
;MLARQTILKRVMIVVTAVLSIVAQADAAVYTWKDKNGTTHFTDDRTKVPQAYRNKPLLKDRITPAELPSLEKKDESKAESKSLPKKNKAKESDEESLTVAQRSAIQATTNFLKEDILRYEKYYDWPPSRSKYRLLKEAVANATSAKQALLQTISLHDLPLFKDVTEFLQASIAEDEKAQKIRPTTITSTRQTQALINRLKRETGQENHFLKKLTAVLNSPE
;
A
#
# COMPACT_ATOMS: atom_id res chain seq x y z
N MET A 1 31.08 45.17 43.52
CA MET A 1 30.46 43.85 43.86
C MET A 1 29.54 43.31 42.77
N LEU A 2 28.60 44.10 42.23
CA LEU A 2 27.53 43.70 41.27
C LEU A 2 27.91 42.64 40.22
N ALA A 3 29.06 42.77 39.53
CA ALA A 3 29.47 41.86 38.46
C ALA A 3 29.64 40.38 38.91
N ARG A 4 30.07 40.12 40.14
CA ARG A 4 30.14 38.73 40.66
C ARG A 4 28.74 38.13 40.87
N GLN A 5 27.76 38.97 41.23
CA GLN A 5 26.39 38.57 41.49
C GLN A 5 25.61 38.28 40.20
N THR A 6 25.89 39.00 39.10
CA THR A 6 25.31 38.70 37.78
C THR A 6 25.92 37.45 37.16
N ILE A 7 27.22 37.18 37.38
CA ILE A 7 27.86 35.92 36.97
C ILE A 7 27.25 34.73 37.74
N LEU A 8 27.13 34.79 39.07
CA LEU A 8 26.50 33.71 39.86
C LEU A 8 25.06 33.41 39.38
N LYS A 9 24.24 34.46 39.14
CA LYS A 9 22.87 34.28 38.63
C LYS A 9 22.85 33.61 37.26
N ARG A 10 23.76 33.96 36.34
CA ARG A 10 23.87 33.32 35.02
C ARG A 10 24.30 31.85 35.13
N VAL A 11 25.29 31.53 35.98
CA VAL A 11 25.72 30.15 36.24
C VAL A 11 24.58 29.32 36.83
N MET A 12 23.83 29.86 37.82
CA MET A 12 22.68 29.16 38.40
C MET A 12 21.58 28.87 37.36
N ILE A 13 21.26 29.82 36.49
CA ILE A 13 20.28 29.63 35.40
C ILE A 13 20.74 28.50 34.46
N VAL A 14 22.02 28.49 34.06
CA VAL A 14 22.58 27.43 33.20
C VAL A 14 22.54 26.06 33.89
N VAL A 15 22.93 25.97 35.15
CA VAL A 15 22.88 24.71 35.93
C VAL A 15 21.44 24.19 36.06
N THR A 16 20.48 25.07 36.34
CA THR A 16 19.05 24.69 36.47
C THR A 16 18.48 24.23 35.12
N ALA A 17 18.86 24.88 34.01
CA ALA A 17 18.46 24.48 32.66
C ALA A 17 19.03 23.10 32.26
N VAL A 18 20.30 22.82 32.58
CA VAL A 18 20.93 21.50 32.32
C VAL A 18 20.28 20.40 33.17
N LEU A 19 20.02 20.65 34.45
CA LEU A 19 19.34 19.70 35.34
C LEU A 19 17.89 19.39 34.94
N SER A 20 17.28 20.23 34.10
CA SER A 20 15.91 20.01 33.60
C SER A 20 15.84 19.01 32.44
N ILE A 21 16.98 18.56 31.89
CA ILE A 21 17.04 17.62 30.75
C ILE A 21 17.01 16.16 31.23
N VAL A 22 15.97 15.80 32.00
CA VAL A 22 15.68 14.41 32.35
C VAL A 22 14.80 13.80 31.25
N ALA A 23 15.43 13.16 30.27
CA ALA A 23 14.72 12.42 29.24
C ALA A 23 14.02 11.19 29.85
N GLN A 24 12.68 11.14 29.76
CA GLN A 24 11.92 9.93 30.10
C GLN A 24 12.17 8.87 29.03
N ALA A 25 13.04 7.91 29.34
CA ALA A 25 13.32 6.77 28.49
C ALA A 25 12.20 5.72 28.61
N ASP A 26 11.12 5.92 27.85
CA ASP A 26 9.99 4.99 27.79
C ASP A 26 10.37 3.73 27.00
N ALA A 27 10.75 2.67 27.72
CA ALA A 27 11.15 1.38 27.17
C ALA A 27 9.96 0.40 27.23
N ALA A 28 9.53 -0.08 26.05
CA ALA A 28 8.36 -0.94 25.90
C ALA A 28 8.61 -2.39 26.36
N VAL A 29 8.76 -2.60 27.67
CA VAL A 29 8.91 -3.93 28.29
C VAL A 29 7.58 -4.69 28.27
N TYR A 30 7.54 -5.82 27.57
CA TYR A 30 6.37 -6.69 27.53
C TYR A 30 6.34 -7.60 28.75
N THR A 31 5.22 -7.60 29.47
CA THR A 31 5.00 -8.42 30.66
C THR A 31 3.85 -9.40 30.45
N TRP A 32 4.00 -10.62 30.98
CA TRP A 32 2.94 -11.61 31.03
C TRP A 32 3.11 -12.51 32.25
N LYS A 33 2.02 -13.15 32.68
CA LYS A 33 2.06 -14.20 33.72
C LYS A 33 1.88 -15.57 33.07
N ASP A 34 2.61 -16.57 33.56
CA ASP A 34 2.43 -17.97 33.18
C ASP A 34 1.26 -18.63 33.96
N LYS A 35 1.05 -19.94 33.75
CA LYS A 35 0.02 -20.71 34.46
C LYS A 35 0.36 -20.98 35.94
N ASN A 36 1.59 -20.72 36.36
CA ASN A 36 2.11 -20.98 37.70
C ASN A 36 2.16 -19.68 38.55
N GLY A 37 1.82 -18.53 37.96
CA GLY A 37 1.86 -17.20 38.59
C GLY A 37 3.15 -16.42 38.36
N THR A 38 4.16 -17.02 37.73
CA THR A 38 5.45 -16.39 37.40
C THR A 38 5.23 -15.20 36.47
N THR A 39 5.80 -14.04 36.78
CA THR A 39 5.74 -12.87 35.88
C THR A 39 7.03 -12.77 35.09
N HIS A 40 6.92 -12.80 33.77
CA HIS A 40 8.05 -12.69 32.85
C HIS A 40 8.09 -11.29 32.22
N PHE A 41 9.30 -10.88 31.84
CA PHE A 41 9.63 -9.59 31.24
C PHE A 41 10.45 -9.85 29.96
N THR A 42 10.15 -9.16 28.86
CA THR A 42 10.95 -9.20 27.62
C THR A 42 10.84 -7.88 26.87
N ASP A 43 11.94 -7.39 26.31
CA ASP A 43 11.93 -6.24 25.39
C ASP A 43 11.44 -6.66 23.99
N ASP A 44 11.60 -7.94 23.65
CA ASP A 44 11.22 -8.51 22.35
C ASP A 44 9.87 -9.21 22.43
N ARG A 45 8.86 -8.57 21.82
CA ARG A 45 7.47 -9.07 21.70
C ARG A 45 7.37 -10.46 21.09
N THR A 46 8.32 -10.90 20.27
CA THR A 46 8.29 -12.23 19.64
C THR A 46 8.44 -13.36 20.66
N LYS A 47 9.14 -13.10 21.77
CA LYS A 47 9.40 -14.08 22.85
C LYS A 47 8.20 -14.31 23.77
N VAL A 48 7.22 -13.41 23.78
CA VAL A 48 5.94 -13.61 24.50
C VAL A 48 5.19 -14.78 23.84
N PRO A 49 4.80 -15.85 24.57
CA PRO A 49 4.04 -16.97 24.00
C PRO A 49 2.68 -16.52 23.45
N GLN A 50 2.24 -17.12 22.34
CA GLN A 50 1.06 -16.68 21.58
C GLN A 50 -0.22 -16.58 22.44
N ALA A 51 -0.42 -17.48 23.40
CA ALA A 51 -1.56 -17.49 24.33
C ALA A 51 -1.66 -16.25 25.24
N TYR A 52 -0.58 -15.47 25.39
CA TYR A 52 -0.53 -14.25 26.19
C TYR A 52 -0.35 -12.98 25.32
N ARG A 53 -0.50 -13.08 24.00
CA ARG A 53 -0.41 -11.93 23.08
C ARG A 53 -1.77 -11.31 22.83
N ASN A 54 -2.01 -10.09 23.34
CA ASN A 54 -3.22 -9.30 23.08
C ASN A 54 -3.51 -9.01 21.58
N LYS A 55 -2.52 -9.21 20.69
CA LYS A 55 -2.66 -9.12 19.23
C LYS A 55 -1.69 -10.13 18.58
N PRO A 56 -2.10 -10.91 17.57
CA PRO A 56 -1.20 -11.80 16.83
C PRO A 56 -0.07 -11.01 16.15
N LEU A 57 1.01 -11.70 15.79
CA LEU A 57 2.06 -11.13 14.94
C LEU A 57 1.64 -11.23 13.47
N LEU A 58 2.16 -10.35 12.62
CA LEU A 58 1.81 -10.33 11.19
C LEU A 58 2.27 -11.59 10.42
N LYS A 59 3.19 -12.38 10.99
CA LYS A 59 3.57 -13.71 10.48
C LYS A 59 2.55 -14.80 10.80
N ASP A 60 1.74 -14.64 11.83
CA ASP A 60 0.82 -15.67 12.35
C ASP A 60 -0.48 -15.79 11.50
N ARG A 61 -0.60 -15.05 10.39
CA ARG A 61 -1.84 -14.89 9.60
C ARG A 61 -1.89 -15.74 8.32
N ILE A 62 -0.99 -16.71 8.14
CA ILE A 62 -0.91 -17.56 6.95
C ILE A 62 -0.99 -19.04 7.35
N THR A 63 -2.20 -19.51 7.64
CA THR A 63 -2.55 -20.93 7.67
C THR A 63 -4.00 -21.08 7.22
N PRO A 64 -4.27 -21.56 5.99
CA PRO A 64 -5.63 -21.89 5.59
C PRO A 64 -6.14 -23.10 6.41
N ALA A 65 -7.29 -22.94 7.06
CA ALA A 65 -8.00 -24.04 7.71
C ALA A 65 -9.15 -24.52 6.83
N GLU A 66 -9.48 -25.80 6.95
CA GLU A 66 -10.34 -26.55 6.03
C GLU A 66 -11.86 -26.31 6.22
N LEU A 67 -12.67 -26.71 5.23
CA LEU A 67 -14.13 -26.55 5.23
C LEU A 67 -14.82 -27.62 6.12
N PRO A 68 -16.07 -27.37 6.56
CA PRO A 68 -17.25 -27.84 5.79
C PRO A 68 -18.28 -26.70 5.60
N SER A 69 -18.93 -26.51 4.45
CA SER A 69 -19.78 -27.43 3.66
C SER A 69 -21.06 -27.87 4.39
N LEU A 70 -22.20 -27.28 4.03
CA LEU A 70 -23.53 -27.84 4.30
C LEU A 70 -24.57 -27.34 3.26
N GLU A 71 -25.07 -28.27 2.47
CA GLU A 71 -26.29 -28.19 1.65
C GLU A 71 -27.55 -28.43 2.55
N LYS A 72 -28.83 -28.29 2.17
CA LYS A 72 -29.59 -27.74 1.01
C LYS A 72 -31.08 -27.63 1.42
N LYS A 73 -31.82 -26.67 0.85
CA LYS A 73 -33.24 -26.75 0.42
C LYS A 73 -33.65 -25.37 -0.14
N ASP A 74 -34.13 -25.15 -1.36
CA ASP A 74 -34.92 -25.92 -2.36
C ASP A 74 -36.44 -26.02 -2.13
N GLU A 75 -37.14 -25.02 -2.68
CA GLU A 75 -38.42 -25.07 -3.45
C GLU A 75 -38.53 -23.68 -4.13
N SER A 76 -38.42 -23.50 -5.46
CA SER A 76 -39.26 -23.94 -6.60
C SER A 76 -40.69 -23.36 -6.55
N LYS A 77 -41.31 -22.85 -7.63
CA LYS A 77 -41.22 -23.24 -9.06
C LYS A 77 -41.82 -22.18 -10.03
N ALA A 78 -41.06 -21.85 -11.10
CA ALA A 78 -41.37 -21.72 -12.56
C ALA A 78 -42.75 -21.23 -13.09
N GLU A 79 -43.03 -21.00 -14.39
CA GLU A 79 -42.29 -20.83 -15.68
C GLU A 79 -43.08 -19.72 -16.49
N SER A 80 -42.86 -19.29 -17.74
CA SER A 80 -42.06 -19.73 -18.89
C SER A 80 -41.77 -18.58 -19.88
N LYS A 81 -40.60 -18.61 -20.54
CA LYS A 81 -40.35 -18.22 -21.97
C LYS A 81 -40.64 -16.75 -22.39
N SER A 82 -39.98 -16.18 -23.40
CA SER A 82 -39.35 -16.79 -24.59
C SER A 82 -37.94 -16.26 -24.95
N LEU A 83 -37.24 -17.04 -25.78
CA LEU A 83 -35.97 -16.74 -26.45
C LEU A 83 -36.18 -16.69 -27.97
N PRO A 84 -35.25 -16.09 -28.73
CA PRO A 84 -34.47 -16.97 -29.62
C PRO A 84 -32.94 -16.81 -29.51
N LYS A 85 -32.22 -17.92 -29.74
CA LYS A 85 -30.75 -18.00 -29.76
C LYS A 85 -30.17 -17.54 -31.10
N LYS A 86 -29.07 -16.78 -31.07
CA LYS A 86 -27.76 -17.05 -31.74
C LYS A 86 -26.85 -15.81 -31.63
N ASN A 87 -25.51 -15.89 -31.61
CA ASN A 87 -24.63 -17.04 -31.82
C ASN A 87 -23.72 -17.32 -30.60
N LYS A 88 -23.33 -18.59 -30.43
CA LYS A 88 -22.00 -18.92 -29.90
C LYS A 88 -21.01 -18.82 -31.06
N ALA A 89 -19.89 -18.15 -30.86
CA ALA A 89 -18.61 -18.68 -31.34
C ALA A 89 -18.01 -19.46 -30.16
N LYS A 90 -17.49 -20.66 -30.39
CA LYS A 90 -16.72 -21.43 -29.40
C LYS A 90 -15.57 -22.08 -30.15
N GLU A 91 -14.48 -21.33 -30.24
CA GLU A 91 -13.30 -21.54 -31.05
C GLU A 91 -12.23 -20.61 -30.45
N SER A 92 -11.09 -21.07 -29.96
CA SER A 92 -10.65 -22.44 -29.67
C SER A 92 -9.97 -22.49 -28.29
N ASP A 93 -9.44 -23.65 -27.90
CA ASP A 93 -8.35 -23.69 -26.92
C ASP A 93 -7.03 -23.20 -27.58
N GLU A 94 -5.94 -23.13 -26.80
CA GLU A 94 -4.60 -22.58 -27.12
C GLU A 94 -4.44 -21.04 -27.07
N GLU A 95 -3.53 -20.64 -26.16
CA GLU A 95 -3.28 -19.33 -25.55
C GLU A 95 -2.60 -18.28 -26.48
N SER A 96 -2.87 -18.30 -27.79
CA SER A 96 -2.32 -17.30 -28.73
C SER A 96 -2.95 -15.92 -28.49
N LEU A 97 -2.28 -15.07 -27.70
CA LEU A 97 -2.69 -13.69 -27.45
C LEU A 97 -2.80 -12.90 -28.75
N THR A 98 -3.99 -12.38 -29.03
CA THR A 98 -4.25 -11.57 -30.23
C THR A 98 -3.30 -10.38 -30.30
N VAL A 99 -2.97 -9.93 -31.51
CA VAL A 99 -2.06 -8.78 -31.73
C VAL A 99 -2.53 -7.52 -30.97
N ALA A 100 -3.84 -7.31 -30.87
CA ALA A 100 -4.43 -6.24 -30.08
C ALA A 100 -4.17 -6.41 -28.57
N GLN A 101 -4.37 -7.61 -28.01
CA GLN A 101 -4.06 -7.91 -26.60
C GLN A 101 -2.57 -7.78 -26.31
N ARG A 102 -1.67 -8.28 -27.17
CA ARG A 102 -0.21 -8.10 -27.01
C ARG A 102 0.18 -6.62 -27.02
N SER A 103 -0.39 -5.83 -27.93
CA SER A 103 -0.20 -4.37 -27.98
C SER A 103 -0.68 -3.68 -26.67
N ALA A 104 -1.86 -4.05 -26.16
CA ALA A 104 -2.37 -3.54 -24.89
C ALA A 104 -1.49 -3.94 -23.69
N ILE A 105 -1.00 -5.19 -23.66
CA ILE A 105 -0.05 -5.69 -22.64
C ILE A 105 1.27 -4.91 -22.72
N GLN A 106 1.80 -4.64 -23.92
CA GLN A 106 3.03 -3.87 -24.11
C GLN A 106 2.85 -2.40 -23.72
N ALA A 107 1.75 -1.76 -24.09
CA ALA A 107 1.41 -0.40 -23.67
C ALA A 107 1.28 -0.29 -22.15
N THR A 108 0.58 -1.23 -21.51
CA THR A 108 0.48 -1.35 -20.04
C THR A 108 1.86 -1.52 -19.40
N THR A 109 2.70 -2.39 -19.97
CA THR A 109 4.07 -2.65 -19.50
C THR A 109 4.96 -1.42 -19.59
N ASN A 110 4.82 -0.59 -20.64
CA ASN A 110 5.57 0.65 -20.77
C ASN A 110 5.07 1.71 -19.79
N PHE A 111 3.74 1.91 -19.68
CA PHE A 111 3.16 2.83 -18.72
C PHE A 111 3.59 2.53 -17.27
N LEU A 112 3.55 1.28 -16.83
CA LEU A 112 3.94 0.91 -15.46
C LEU A 112 5.43 1.15 -15.18
N LYS A 113 6.32 0.99 -16.17
CA LYS A 113 7.73 1.39 -16.05
C LYS A 113 7.86 2.92 -15.89
N GLU A 114 7.09 3.69 -16.65
CA GLU A 114 7.09 5.15 -16.57
C GLU A 114 6.51 5.68 -15.25
N ASP A 115 5.46 5.06 -14.68
CA ASP A 115 4.92 5.44 -13.36
C ASP A 115 5.97 5.24 -12.25
N ILE A 116 6.65 4.08 -12.23
CA ILE A 116 7.74 3.80 -11.29
C ILE A 116 8.83 4.88 -11.38
N LEU A 117 9.37 5.11 -12.59
CA LEU A 117 10.43 6.11 -12.84
C LEU A 117 9.99 7.54 -12.50
N ARG A 118 8.70 7.86 -12.65
CA ARG A 118 8.13 9.18 -12.30
C ARG A 118 8.26 9.47 -10.80
N TYR A 119 8.17 8.44 -9.96
CA TYR A 119 8.19 8.58 -8.50
C TYR A 119 9.53 8.23 -7.84
N GLU A 120 10.33 7.35 -8.45
CA GLU A 120 11.62 6.89 -7.92
C GLU A 120 12.57 8.04 -7.54
N LYS A 121 12.68 9.07 -8.41
CA LYS A 121 13.49 10.28 -8.16
C LYS A 121 13.14 11.05 -6.87
N TYR A 122 11.97 10.79 -6.27
CA TYR A 122 11.56 11.39 -5.00
C TYR A 122 11.81 10.46 -3.80
N TYR A 123 12.37 9.27 -3.96
CA TYR A 123 12.47 8.30 -2.87
C TYR A 123 13.55 8.60 -1.83
N ASP A 124 14.62 9.30 -2.23
CA ASP A 124 15.78 9.60 -1.38
C ASP A 124 15.78 11.03 -0.81
N TRP A 125 15.01 11.95 -1.42
CA TRP A 125 14.89 13.32 -0.93
C TRP A 125 14.30 13.38 0.49
N PRO A 126 14.71 14.31 1.36
CA PRO A 126 14.08 14.49 2.68
C PRO A 126 12.60 14.94 2.54
N PRO A 127 11.68 14.52 3.44
CA PRO A 127 10.28 14.96 3.40
C PRO A 127 10.13 16.45 3.67
N SER A 128 9.53 17.20 2.74
CA SER A 128 9.37 18.66 2.85
C SER A 128 8.09 19.17 2.18
N ARG A 129 7.73 20.45 2.41
CA ARG A 129 6.59 21.12 1.77
C ARG A 129 6.78 21.35 0.27
N SER A 130 8.01 21.63 -0.18
CA SER A 130 8.32 21.76 -1.61
C SER A 130 8.21 20.40 -2.32
N LYS A 131 8.77 19.35 -1.71
CA LYS A 131 8.61 17.96 -2.18
C LYS A 131 7.15 17.53 -2.23
N TYR A 132 6.33 17.91 -1.24
CA TYR A 132 4.89 17.65 -1.28
C TYR A 132 4.23 18.22 -2.54
N ARG A 133 4.51 19.50 -2.85
CA ARG A 133 3.92 20.16 -4.03
C ARG A 133 4.29 19.42 -5.32
N LEU A 134 5.58 19.13 -5.49
CA LEU A 134 6.09 18.43 -6.68
C LEU A 134 5.54 17.01 -6.82
N LEU A 135 5.44 16.25 -5.72
CA LEU A 135 4.79 14.93 -5.70
C LEU A 135 3.31 15.03 -6.07
N LYS A 136 2.58 15.96 -5.45
CA LYS A 136 1.15 16.17 -5.70
C LYS A 136 0.84 16.55 -7.15
N GLU A 137 1.70 17.37 -7.74
CA GLU A 137 1.66 17.80 -9.14
C GLU A 137 1.99 16.64 -10.09
N ALA A 138 3.04 15.87 -9.81
CA ALA A 138 3.36 14.64 -10.55
C ALA A 138 2.27 13.56 -10.44
N VAL A 139 1.54 13.51 -9.32
CA VAL A 139 0.36 12.64 -9.13
C VAL A 139 -0.86 13.16 -9.91
N ALA A 140 -1.13 14.47 -9.92
CA ALA A 140 -2.21 15.05 -10.69
C ALA A 140 -2.05 14.75 -12.19
N ASN A 141 -0.83 14.94 -12.71
CA ASN A 141 -0.49 14.67 -14.11
C ASN A 141 -0.51 13.16 -14.45
N ALA A 142 -0.34 12.28 -13.45
CA ALA A 142 -0.48 10.84 -13.61
C ALA A 142 -1.94 10.37 -13.69
N THR A 143 -2.84 11.04 -12.96
CA THR A 143 -4.21 10.56 -12.74
C THR A 143 -4.99 10.43 -14.06
N SER A 144 -4.84 11.39 -14.98
CA SER A 144 -5.46 11.33 -16.31
C SER A 144 -4.89 10.21 -17.19
N ALA A 145 -3.59 9.92 -17.11
CA ALA A 145 -2.97 8.83 -17.84
C ALA A 145 -3.38 7.45 -17.28
N LYS A 146 -3.48 7.31 -15.95
CA LYS A 146 -4.06 6.12 -15.30
C LYS A 146 -5.53 5.91 -15.71
N GLN A 147 -6.32 6.98 -15.79
CA GLN A 147 -7.71 6.92 -16.25
C GLN A 147 -7.80 6.48 -17.73
N ALA A 148 -6.96 7.03 -18.61
CA ALA A 148 -6.92 6.63 -20.02
C ALA A 148 -6.52 5.15 -20.19
N LEU A 149 -5.51 4.68 -19.44
CA LEU A 149 -5.09 3.27 -19.44
C LEU A 149 -6.19 2.34 -18.91
N LEU A 150 -6.92 2.75 -17.86
CA LEU A 150 -8.06 1.97 -17.34
C LEU A 150 -9.12 1.78 -18.43
N GLN A 151 -9.43 2.82 -19.23
CA GLN A 151 -10.39 2.71 -20.33
C GLN A 151 -9.90 1.76 -21.44
N THR A 152 -8.63 1.83 -21.86
CA THR A 152 -8.11 0.94 -22.91
C THR A 152 -8.00 -0.52 -22.44
N ILE A 153 -7.57 -0.75 -21.19
CA ILE A 153 -7.51 -2.09 -20.61
C ILE A 153 -8.93 -2.69 -20.46
N SER A 154 -9.94 -1.90 -20.07
CA SER A 154 -11.30 -2.41 -19.85
C SER A 154 -12.03 -2.93 -21.10
N LEU A 155 -11.50 -2.65 -22.29
CA LEU A 155 -11.98 -3.21 -23.56
C LEU A 155 -11.54 -4.66 -23.81
N HIS A 156 -10.61 -5.19 -23.00
CA HIS A 156 -10.01 -6.50 -23.17
C HIS A 156 -10.33 -7.42 -22.00
N ASP A 157 -11.19 -8.41 -22.23
CA ASP A 157 -11.52 -9.45 -21.24
C ASP A 157 -10.35 -10.45 -21.09
N LEU A 158 -9.37 -10.06 -20.28
CA LEU A 158 -8.23 -10.89 -19.89
C LEU A 158 -8.15 -10.98 -18.36
N PRO A 159 -7.99 -12.18 -17.77
CA PRO A 159 -7.96 -12.34 -16.32
C PRO A 159 -6.78 -11.59 -15.67
N LEU A 160 -5.65 -11.46 -16.38
CA LEU A 160 -4.49 -10.69 -15.92
C LEU A 160 -4.79 -9.19 -15.80
N PHE A 161 -5.65 -8.64 -16.65
CA PHE A 161 -6.08 -7.25 -16.62
C PHE A 161 -7.08 -6.94 -15.52
N LYS A 162 -7.73 -7.95 -14.93
CA LYS A 162 -8.60 -7.76 -13.76
C LYS A 162 -7.81 -7.22 -12.56
N ASP A 163 -6.70 -7.88 -12.19
CA ASP A 163 -5.82 -7.41 -11.11
C ASP A 163 -5.36 -5.94 -11.34
N VAL A 164 -5.03 -5.61 -12.59
CA VAL A 164 -4.51 -4.29 -12.97
C VAL A 164 -5.59 -3.22 -12.95
N THR A 165 -6.82 -3.53 -13.37
CA THR A 165 -7.95 -2.57 -13.32
C THR A 165 -8.41 -2.31 -11.89
N GLU A 166 -8.48 -3.33 -11.03
CA GLU A 166 -8.75 -3.15 -9.59
C GLU A 166 -7.67 -2.28 -8.92
N PHE A 167 -6.39 -2.49 -9.25
CA PHE A 167 -5.28 -1.64 -8.81
C PHE A 167 -5.40 -0.19 -9.30
N LEU A 168 -5.64 0.03 -10.59
CA LEU A 168 -5.74 1.37 -11.18
C LEU A 168 -6.92 2.15 -10.57
N GLN A 169 -8.08 1.50 -10.36
CA GLN A 169 -9.22 2.11 -9.68
C GLN A 169 -8.86 2.57 -8.25
N ALA A 170 -8.18 1.71 -7.48
CA ALA A 170 -7.74 2.05 -6.12
C ALA A 170 -6.72 3.21 -6.12
N SER A 171 -5.73 3.18 -7.03
CA SER A 171 -4.70 4.22 -7.14
C SER A 171 -5.31 5.58 -7.54
N ILE A 172 -6.20 5.63 -8.54
CA ILE A 172 -6.93 6.85 -8.94
C ILE A 172 -7.77 7.38 -7.77
N ALA A 173 -8.46 6.51 -7.03
CA ALA A 173 -9.26 6.90 -5.88
C ALA A 173 -8.40 7.40 -4.69
N GLU A 174 -7.16 6.97 -4.54
CA GLU A 174 -6.21 7.56 -3.57
C GLU A 174 -5.53 8.83 -4.10
N ASP A 175 -5.29 8.95 -5.40
CA ASP A 175 -4.79 10.16 -6.07
C ASP A 175 -5.78 11.32 -5.87
N GLU A 176 -7.06 11.12 -6.14
CA GLU A 176 -8.11 12.11 -5.88
C GLU A 176 -8.19 12.55 -4.40
N LYS A 177 -8.04 11.61 -3.47
CA LYS A 177 -8.01 11.92 -2.03
C LYS A 177 -6.80 12.79 -1.69
N ALA A 178 -5.62 12.46 -2.24
CA ALA A 178 -4.43 13.28 -2.10
C ALA A 178 -4.59 14.67 -2.75
N GLN A 179 -5.31 14.78 -3.89
CA GLN A 179 -5.60 16.07 -4.52
C GLN A 179 -6.45 17.00 -3.64
N LYS A 180 -7.37 16.44 -2.86
CA LYS A 180 -8.25 17.21 -1.95
C LYS A 180 -7.51 17.74 -0.70
N ILE A 181 -6.38 17.14 -0.30
CA ILE A 181 -5.59 17.55 0.89
C ILE A 181 -4.77 18.83 0.63
N ARG A 182 -4.85 19.81 1.55
CA ARG A 182 -3.99 21.01 1.59
C ARG A 182 -3.17 21.00 2.89
N PRO A 183 -1.86 20.70 2.88
CA PRO A 183 -1.06 20.65 4.10
C PRO A 183 -0.69 22.05 4.59
N THR A 184 -0.79 22.23 5.91
CA THR A 184 -0.11 23.30 6.65
C THR A 184 1.39 23.00 6.77
N THR A 185 2.22 23.99 7.12
CA THR A 185 3.66 23.78 7.32
C THR A 185 3.94 22.64 8.30
N ILE A 186 3.23 22.61 9.44
CA ILE A 186 3.35 21.58 10.50
C ILE A 186 2.99 20.18 9.98
N THR A 187 1.92 20.05 9.18
CA THR A 187 1.46 18.74 8.68
C THR A 187 2.23 18.26 7.45
N SER A 188 2.95 19.15 6.76
CA SER A 188 3.58 18.87 5.46
C SER A 188 4.51 17.65 5.47
N THR A 189 5.41 17.53 6.45
CA THR A 189 6.33 16.39 6.59
C THR A 189 5.60 15.06 6.69
N ARG A 190 4.53 14.99 7.49
CA ARG A 190 3.69 13.79 7.66
C ARG A 190 2.93 13.45 6.39
N GLN A 191 2.36 14.44 5.71
CA GLN A 191 1.62 14.23 4.46
C GLN A 191 2.55 13.80 3.31
N THR A 192 3.76 14.37 3.23
CA THR A 192 4.81 13.94 2.30
C THR A 192 5.23 12.50 2.56
N GLN A 193 5.50 12.12 3.81
CA GLN A 193 5.87 10.74 4.13
C GLN A 193 4.73 9.75 3.86
N ALA A 194 3.48 10.11 4.16
CA ALA A 194 2.31 9.28 3.86
C ALA A 194 2.17 9.01 2.35
N LEU A 195 2.32 10.06 1.52
CA LEU A 195 2.26 9.94 0.07
C LEU A 195 3.42 9.11 -0.51
N ILE A 196 4.66 9.33 -0.05
CA ILE A 196 5.82 8.50 -0.45
C ILE A 196 5.62 7.04 -0.04
N ASN A 197 5.13 6.80 1.18
CA ASN A 197 4.86 5.45 1.67
C ASN A 197 3.71 4.77 0.92
N ARG A 198 2.82 5.52 0.25
CA ARG A 198 1.80 4.98 -0.66
C ARG A 198 2.43 4.63 -2.01
N LEU A 199 3.14 5.57 -2.63
CA LEU A 199 3.82 5.39 -3.92
C LEU A 199 4.81 4.22 -3.88
N LYS A 200 5.57 4.04 -2.78
CA LYS A 200 6.46 2.88 -2.60
C LYS A 200 5.73 1.53 -2.48
N ARG A 201 4.45 1.50 -2.08
CA ARG A 201 3.62 0.28 -2.12
C ARG A 201 3.06 0.04 -3.52
N GLU A 202 2.60 1.09 -4.20
CA GLU A 202 2.13 1.04 -5.58
C GLU A 202 3.23 0.52 -6.50
N THR A 203 4.44 1.08 -6.45
CA THR A 203 5.65 0.56 -7.13
C THR A 203 5.93 -0.91 -6.83
N GLY A 204 5.62 -1.41 -5.63
CA GLY A 204 5.75 -2.84 -5.30
C GLY A 204 4.73 -3.73 -6.03
N GLN A 205 3.51 -3.24 -6.21
CA GLN A 205 2.44 -3.90 -6.97
C GLN A 205 2.70 -3.80 -8.49
N GLU A 206 3.13 -2.64 -8.97
CA GLU A 206 3.52 -2.39 -10.37
C GLU A 206 4.67 -3.31 -10.80
N ASN A 207 5.70 -3.49 -9.96
CA ASN A 207 6.77 -4.45 -10.22
C ASN A 207 6.30 -5.92 -10.27
N HIS A 208 5.24 -6.27 -9.54
CA HIS A 208 4.62 -7.59 -9.60
C HIS A 208 3.79 -7.77 -10.88
N PHE A 209 3.03 -6.75 -11.29
CA PHE A 209 2.33 -6.77 -12.59
C PHE A 209 3.29 -6.79 -13.77
N LEU A 210 4.37 -6.01 -13.73
CA LEU A 210 5.42 -6.05 -14.75
C LEU A 210 6.00 -7.45 -14.94
N LYS A 211 6.27 -8.19 -13.85
CA LYS A 211 6.74 -9.58 -13.93
C LYS A 211 5.70 -10.52 -14.55
N LYS A 212 4.40 -10.37 -14.23
CA LYS A 212 3.32 -11.13 -14.89
C LYS A 212 3.25 -10.80 -16.39
N LEU A 213 3.19 -9.50 -16.73
CA LEU A 213 3.06 -9.01 -18.11
C LEU A 213 4.25 -9.43 -18.98
N THR A 214 5.49 -9.32 -18.50
CA THR A 214 6.67 -9.70 -19.29
C THR A 214 6.86 -11.20 -19.41
N ALA A 215 6.48 -12.01 -18.40
CA ALA A 215 6.45 -13.46 -18.55
C ALA A 215 5.48 -13.88 -19.66
N VAL A 216 4.31 -13.24 -19.73
CA VAL A 216 3.29 -13.48 -20.76
C VAL A 216 3.71 -12.97 -22.15
N LEU A 217 4.43 -11.85 -22.25
CA LEU A 217 5.01 -11.39 -23.53
C LEU A 217 6.17 -12.25 -24.04
N ASN A 218 6.92 -12.88 -23.13
CA ASN A 218 8.12 -13.67 -23.45
C ASN A 218 7.82 -15.18 -23.54
N SER A 219 6.58 -15.60 -23.31
CA SER A 219 6.16 -16.98 -23.54
C SER A 219 6.04 -17.23 -25.06
N PRO A 220 6.65 -18.29 -25.60
CA PRO A 220 6.51 -18.64 -27.01
C PRO A 220 5.05 -19.04 -27.32
N GLU A 221 4.70 -18.94 -28.59
CA GLU A 221 3.51 -19.58 -29.18
C GLU A 221 3.75 -21.09 -29.38
#